data_AF-X1U0P8-F1
#
_entry.id   AF-X1U0P8-F1
#
_cell.length_a   1.000
_cell.length_b   1.000
_cell.length_c   1.000
_cell.angle_alpha   90.00
_cell.angle_beta   90.00
_cell.angle_gamma   90.00
#
_symmetry.space_group_name_H-M   'P 1'
#
loop_
_entity.id
_entity.type
_entity.pdbx_description
1 polymer ?
#
loop_
_entity_poly.entity_id
_entity_poly.type
_entity_poly.pdbx_seq_one_letter_code
_entity_poly.pdbx_strand_id
1 'polypeptide(L)'
;IPFLEHDDANRALMGSNMQRQAVPLLKTEAPLVGTGMERVVGENSSMVVRARSSGVVTAVDATRIVLGHTDEYKLRKFEGLNERTCLNQKPMVKLGEKVEKSQIIADGGGTANGVLALGKNVLVGFVSFDGFNFEDAIIVSEKLCKNDSFTSIHIDEFTAEVRETRLGKEEFTCDIPNVSEKALRNLDEYGVVREGTRVCPGDILVGKVVPKSKTELTPEEKLLHAIFGRAGEDVK
;
A
#
# COMPACT_ATOMS: atom_id res chain seq x y z
N ILE A 1 22.10 6.69 13.41
CA ILE A 1 23.08 7.20 12.41
C ILE A 1 24.43 6.63 12.83
N PRO A 2 24.98 5.66 12.09
CA PRO A 2 26.32 5.14 12.35
C PRO A 2 27.37 6.25 12.22
N PHE A 3 28.42 6.22 13.05
CA PHE A 3 29.55 7.16 12.98
C PHE A 3 29.18 8.64 13.03
N LEU A 4 28.16 8.98 13.84
CA LEU A 4 27.63 10.35 13.97
C LEU A 4 28.72 11.37 14.33
N GLU A 5 29.75 10.95 15.06
CA GLU A 5 30.93 11.75 15.42
C GLU A 5 31.75 12.24 14.22
N HIS A 6 31.57 11.65 13.04
CA HIS A 6 32.24 12.02 11.80
C HIS A 6 31.35 12.83 10.85
N ASP A 7 30.09 13.08 11.22
CA ASP A 7 29.12 13.81 10.41
C ASP A 7 28.95 15.25 10.89
N ASP A 8 28.82 16.19 9.95
CA ASP A 8 28.40 17.56 10.26
C ASP A 8 26.96 17.60 10.79
N ALA A 9 26.70 18.48 11.76
CA ALA A 9 25.41 18.56 12.44
C ALA A 9 24.23 18.80 11.48
N ASN A 10 24.40 19.60 10.43
CA ASN A 10 23.32 19.87 9.49
C ASN A 10 22.98 18.65 8.63
N ARG A 11 24.00 17.87 8.24
CA ARG A 11 23.81 16.62 7.48
C ARG A 11 23.22 15.51 8.35
N ALA A 12 23.64 15.42 9.61
CA ALA A 12 23.04 14.50 10.58
C ALA A 12 21.55 14.78 10.81
N LEU A 13 21.15 16.07 10.85
CA LEU A 13 19.75 16.47 10.94
C LEU A 13 18.95 16.01 9.71
N MET A 14 19.51 16.19 8.50
CA MET A 14 18.89 15.69 7.27
C MET A 14 18.71 14.16 7.33
N GLY A 15 19.75 13.41 7.69
CA GLY A 15 19.69 11.95 7.82
C GLY A 15 18.64 11.48 8.84
N SER A 16 18.47 12.21 9.94
CA SER A 16 17.43 11.91 10.95
C SER A 16 16.02 12.13 10.40
N ASN A 17 15.83 13.16 9.57
CA ASN A 17 14.54 13.44 8.93
C ASN A 17 14.23 12.45 7.80
N MET A 18 15.23 12.07 7.01
CA MET A 18 15.09 11.10 5.93
C MET A 18 14.64 9.73 6.44
N GLN A 19 15.10 9.30 7.62
CA GLN A 19 14.64 8.03 8.22
C GLN A 19 13.13 8.01 8.47
N ARG A 20 12.51 9.15 8.82
CA ARG A 20 11.06 9.23 9.04
C ARG A 20 10.25 9.18 7.75
N GLN A 21 10.89 9.48 6.62
CA GLN A 21 10.28 9.45 5.28
C GLN A 21 10.48 8.10 4.58
N ALA A 22 11.18 7.16 5.23
CA ALA A 22 11.46 5.88 4.63
C ALA A 22 10.17 5.07 4.43
N VAL A 23 9.98 4.57 3.21
CA VAL A 23 8.82 3.78 2.82
C VAL A 23 9.08 2.29 3.11
N PRO A 24 8.13 1.55 3.71
CA PRO A 24 8.27 0.10 3.90
C PRO A 24 8.48 -0.64 2.57
N LEU A 25 9.64 -1.28 2.43
CA LEU A 25 9.96 -2.12 1.28
C LEU A 25 9.29 -3.50 1.37
N LEU A 26 9.05 -4.13 0.22
CA LEU A 26 8.56 -5.50 0.13
C LEU A 26 9.54 -6.50 0.76
N LYS A 27 10.84 -6.24 0.55
CA LYS A 27 11.96 -6.99 1.09
C LYS A 27 12.85 -5.99 1.85
N THR A 28 12.83 -6.06 3.17
CA THR A 28 13.67 -5.25 4.04
C THR A 28 14.97 -5.99 4.38
N GLU A 29 15.97 -5.27 4.87
CA GLU A 29 17.21 -5.84 5.42
C GLU A 29 17.72 -4.97 6.55
N ALA A 30 18.13 -5.61 7.64
CA ALA A 30 18.80 -4.89 8.73
C ALA A 30 20.11 -4.28 8.21
N PRO A 31 20.46 -3.05 8.62
CA PRO A 31 21.71 -2.44 8.20
C PRO A 31 22.89 -3.29 8.68
N LEU A 32 23.88 -3.53 7.81
CA LEU A 32 25.10 -4.26 8.19
C LEU A 32 25.88 -3.54 9.29
N VAL A 33 25.81 -2.21 9.29
CA VAL A 33 26.39 -1.35 10.32
C VAL A 33 25.27 -0.57 10.98
N GLY A 34 24.95 -0.93 12.23
CA GLY A 34 23.92 -0.28 13.05
C GLY A 34 24.50 0.42 14.27
N THR A 35 23.65 1.13 15.02
CA THR A 35 24.02 1.78 16.28
C THR A 35 23.57 1.01 17.52
N GLY A 36 22.84 -0.09 17.35
CA GLY A 36 22.21 -0.86 18.42
C GLY A 36 20.81 -0.37 18.79
N MET A 37 20.43 0.83 18.35
CA MET A 37 19.09 1.38 18.56
C MET A 37 18.03 0.69 17.72
N GLU A 38 18.42 0.03 16.63
CA GLU A 38 17.52 -0.64 15.69
C GLU A 38 16.68 -1.72 16.38
N ARG A 39 17.25 -2.42 17.37
CA ARG A 39 16.54 -3.41 18.19
C ARG A 39 15.54 -2.75 19.11
N VAL A 40 15.95 -1.70 19.82
CA VAL A 40 15.08 -0.95 20.74
C VAL A 40 13.90 -0.34 20.00
N VAL A 41 14.15 0.24 18.81
CA VAL A 41 13.09 0.81 17.97
C VAL A 41 12.18 -0.28 17.41
N GLY A 42 12.73 -1.38 16.92
CA GLY A 42 11.95 -2.52 16.42
C GLY A 42 11.03 -3.11 17.49
N GLU A 43 11.56 -3.37 18.68
CA GLU A 43 10.80 -3.92 19.83
C GLU A 43 9.70 -3.00 20.34
N ASN A 44 9.90 -1.69 20.27
CA ASN A 44 8.92 -0.70 20.72
C ASN A 44 8.02 -0.18 19.59
N SER A 45 8.23 -0.65 18.36
CA SER A 45 7.39 -0.31 17.22
C SER A 45 6.05 -1.04 17.30
N SER A 46 4.96 -0.33 17.04
CA SER A 46 3.63 -0.93 16.88
C SER A 46 3.47 -1.72 15.56
N MET A 47 4.51 -1.76 14.72
CA MET A 47 4.48 -2.50 13.46
C MET A 47 4.69 -4.01 13.65
N VAL A 48 5.41 -4.43 14.70
CA VAL A 48 5.70 -5.84 14.99
C VAL A 48 4.67 -6.47 15.92
N VAL A 49 4.58 -7.80 15.89
CA VAL A 49 3.74 -8.57 16.83
C VAL A 49 4.62 -9.21 17.89
N ARG A 50 4.29 -8.97 19.16
CA ARG A 50 4.99 -9.52 20.33
C ARG A 50 4.12 -10.55 21.04
N ALA A 51 4.75 -11.59 21.56
CA ALA A 51 4.09 -12.57 22.41
C ALA A 51 3.70 -11.95 23.77
N ARG A 52 2.44 -12.11 24.18
CA ARG A 52 1.93 -11.64 25.48
C ARG A 52 2.40 -12.53 26.64
N SER A 53 2.69 -13.78 26.34
CA SER A 53 2.97 -14.89 27.26
C SER A 53 4.06 -15.77 26.65
N SER A 54 4.84 -16.45 27.51
CA SER A 54 5.76 -17.50 27.04
C SER A 54 4.96 -18.76 26.68
N GLY A 55 5.36 -19.46 25.63
CA GLY A 55 4.64 -20.66 25.19
C GLY A 55 5.31 -21.36 24.00
N VAL A 56 4.70 -22.45 23.54
CA VAL A 56 5.12 -23.17 22.34
C VAL A 56 4.19 -22.79 21.18
N VAL A 57 4.73 -22.54 20.00
CA VAL A 57 3.95 -22.30 18.78
C VAL A 57 3.21 -23.58 18.39
N THR A 58 1.88 -23.57 18.51
CA THR A 58 1.03 -24.72 18.19
C THR A 58 0.43 -24.64 16.79
N ALA A 59 0.30 -23.43 16.23
CA ALA A 59 -0.04 -23.22 14.83
C ALA A 59 0.62 -21.94 14.30
N VAL A 60 1.08 -21.98 13.06
CA VAL A 60 1.65 -20.81 12.36
C VAL A 60 1.12 -20.81 10.94
N ASP A 61 0.60 -19.66 10.52
CA ASP A 61 0.12 -19.41 9.17
C ASP A 61 0.44 -17.96 8.77
N ALA A 62 0.27 -17.62 7.50
CA ALA A 62 0.50 -16.28 6.98
C ALA A 62 -0.45 -15.24 7.61
N THR A 63 -1.60 -15.65 8.14
CA THR A 63 -2.63 -14.77 8.71
C THR A 63 -2.73 -14.82 10.23
N ARG A 64 -2.21 -15.87 10.88
CA ARG A 64 -2.31 -16.03 12.33
C ARG A 64 -1.20 -16.89 12.93
N ILE A 65 -0.92 -16.65 14.20
CA ILE A 65 0.00 -17.42 15.03
C ILE A 65 -0.76 -17.84 16.29
N VAL A 66 -0.64 -19.09 16.72
CA VAL A 66 -1.23 -19.60 17.97
C VAL A 66 -0.13 -20.11 18.88
N LEU A 67 -0.11 -19.63 20.12
CA LEU A 67 0.76 -20.12 21.18
C LEU A 67 -0.04 -20.96 22.17
N GLY A 68 0.43 -22.18 22.45
CA GLY A 68 -0.07 -23.05 23.51
C GLY A 68 -1.50 -23.60 23.38
N HIS A 69 -2.32 -23.11 22.44
CA HIS A 69 -3.75 -23.38 22.18
C HIS A 69 -4.77 -22.35 22.73
N THR A 70 -4.33 -21.31 23.45
CA THR A 70 -5.22 -20.27 23.99
C THR A 70 -4.93 -18.88 23.42
N ASP A 71 -3.67 -18.58 23.10
CA ASP A 71 -3.25 -17.26 22.67
C ASP A 71 -3.17 -17.19 21.14
N GLU A 72 -4.20 -16.63 20.52
CA GLU A 72 -4.26 -16.39 19.07
C GLU A 72 -3.85 -14.95 18.74
N TYR A 73 -2.93 -14.81 17.79
CA TYR A 73 -2.42 -13.55 17.26
C TYR A 73 -2.79 -13.46 15.79
N LYS A 74 -3.69 -12.52 15.46
CA LYS A 74 -4.05 -12.21 14.07
C LYS A 74 -3.03 -11.26 13.47
N LEU A 75 -2.46 -11.63 12.33
CA LEU A 75 -1.50 -10.83 11.59
C LEU A 75 -2.24 -9.88 10.64
N ARG A 76 -1.80 -8.62 10.61
CA ARG A 76 -2.30 -7.61 9.68
C ARG A 76 -1.69 -7.85 8.31
N LYS A 77 -2.52 -8.12 7.31
CA LYS A 77 -2.09 -8.46 5.94
C LYS A 77 -2.59 -7.39 4.97
N PHE A 78 -1.63 -6.73 4.32
CA PHE A 78 -1.89 -5.70 3.31
C PHE A 78 -2.85 -4.60 3.80
N GLU A 79 -2.65 -4.17 5.05
CA GLU A 79 -3.45 -3.09 5.65
C GLU A 79 -2.86 -1.74 5.22
N GLY A 80 -3.71 -0.85 4.70
CA GLY A 80 -3.32 0.51 4.34
C GLY A 80 -2.97 1.34 5.57
N LEU A 81 -1.85 2.07 5.50
CA LEU A 81 -1.45 3.05 6.49
C LEU A 81 -1.81 4.46 6.02
N ASN A 82 -1.83 5.42 6.95
CA ASN A 82 -2.21 6.81 6.69
C ASN A 82 -1.42 7.47 5.53
N GLU A 83 -0.16 7.09 5.36
CA GLU A 83 0.71 7.63 4.30
C GLU A 83 0.61 6.83 2.98
N ARG A 84 -0.48 6.09 2.78
CA ARG A 84 -0.72 5.21 1.61
C ARG A 84 0.33 4.11 1.47
N THR A 85 1.09 3.84 2.52
CA THR A 85 2.02 2.72 2.60
C THR A 85 1.32 1.48 3.12
N CYS A 86 1.96 0.32 2.99
CA CYS A 86 1.35 -0.96 3.34
C CYS A 86 1.97 -1.55 4.60
N LEU A 87 1.14 -1.91 5.57
CA LEU A 87 1.51 -2.79 6.68
C LEU A 87 1.23 -4.25 6.30
N ASN A 88 2.30 -5.04 6.20
CA ASN A 88 2.20 -6.47 5.93
C ASN A 88 3.03 -7.24 6.95
N GLN A 89 2.35 -7.88 7.90
CA GLN A 89 2.99 -8.67 8.93
C GLN A 89 3.31 -10.08 8.43
N LYS A 90 4.52 -10.56 8.75
CA LYS A 90 5.02 -11.87 8.36
C LYS A 90 5.47 -12.65 9.59
N PRO A 91 4.99 -13.89 9.79
CA PRO A 91 5.42 -14.69 10.93
C PRO A 91 6.92 -14.98 10.82
N MET A 92 7.62 -14.86 11.94
CA MET A 92 9.05 -15.19 12.06
C MET A 92 9.29 -16.56 12.69
N VAL A 93 8.37 -16.97 13.56
CA VAL A 93 8.48 -18.22 14.33
C VAL A 93 8.01 -19.43 13.53
N LYS A 94 8.50 -20.61 13.92
CA LYS A 94 8.13 -21.90 13.31
C LYS A 94 7.24 -22.73 14.22
N LEU A 95 6.53 -23.69 13.64
CA LEU A 95 5.73 -24.66 14.40
C LEU A 95 6.62 -25.41 15.41
N GLY A 96 6.18 -25.49 16.66
CA GLY A 96 6.92 -26.16 17.74
C GLY A 96 8.02 -25.31 18.40
N GLU A 97 8.26 -24.09 17.94
CA GLU A 97 9.24 -23.18 18.53
C GLU A 97 8.78 -22.69 19.91
N LYS A 98 9.73 -22.59 20.87
CA LYS A 98 9.48 -21.99 22.19
C LYS A 98 9.71 -20.50 22.11
N VAL A 99 8.73 -19.73 22.57
CA VAL A 99 8.72 -18.27 22.53
C VAL A 99 8.63 -17.75 23.96
N GLU A 100 9.39 -16.70 24.26
CA GLU A 100 9.36 -16.00 25.54
C GLU A 100 8.36 -14.84 25.54
N LYS A 101 7.91 -14.44 26.73
CA LYS A 101 7.10 -13.23 26.90
C LYS A 101 7.83 -12.02 26.30
N SER A 102 7.09 -11.22 25.54
CA SER A 102 7.55 -10.03 24.82
C SER A 102 8.46 -10.30 23.61
N GLN A 103 8.78 -11.55 23.29
CA GLN A 103 9.53 -11.89 22.08
C GLN A 103 8.71 -11.53 20.83
N ILE A 104 9.39 -11.02 19.80
CA ILE A 104 8.79 -10.71 18.50
C ILE A 104 8.50 -12.01 17.76
N ILE A 105 7.24 -12.22 17.40
CA ILE A 105 6.76 -13.42 16.71
C ILE A 105 6.42 -13.17 15.24
N ALA A 106 6.20 -11.91 14.87
CA ALA A 106 6.01 -11.51 13.48
C ALA A 106 6.62 -10.13 13.22
N ASP A 107 7.32 -10.02 12.10
CA ASP A 107 7.82 -8.76 11.57
C ASP A 107 6.68 -7.97 10.90
N GLY A 108 6.82 -6.65 10.85
CA GLY A 108 5.93 -5.74 10.14
C GLY A 108 6.61 -4.95 9.03
N GLY A 109 5.98 -3.83 8.66
CA GLY A 109 6.57 -2.89 7.69
C GLY A 109 7.80 -2.20 8.28
N GLY A 110 8.92 -2.22 7.53
CA GLY A 110 10.16 -1.55 7.95
C GLY A 110 10.94 -2.27 9.04
N THR A 111 10.69 -3.55 9.28
CA THR A 111 11.45 -4.39 10.22
C THR A 111 11.96 -5.66 9.53
N ALA A 112 13.08 -6.18 10.00
CA ALA A 112 13.61 -7.48 9.59
C ALA A 112 14.20 -8.18 10.81
N ASN A 113 13.71 -9.38 11.12
CA ASN A 113 14.08 -10.14 12.30
C ASN A 113 13.93 -9.36 13.63
N GLY A 114 12.87 -8.56 13.74
CA GLY A 114 12.59 -7.76 14.94
C GLY A 114 13.46 -6.52 15.13
N VAL A 115 14.36 -6.22 14.19
CA VAL A 115 15.13 -4.96 14.18
C VAL A 115 14.61 -4.01 13.10
N LEU A 116 14.78 -2.71 13.32
CA LEU A 116 14.47 -1.68 12.33
C LEU A 116 15.27 -1.91 11.03
N ALA A 117 14.55 -1.96 9.91
CA ALA A 117 15.07 -2.23 8.58
C ALA A 117 14.32 -1.40 7.54
N LEU A 118 14.75 -0.15 7.37
CA LEU A 118 14.11 0.85 6.50
C LEU A 118 14.54 0.75 5.03
N GLY A 119 15.51 -0.11 4.70
CA GLY A 119 16.12 -0.16 3.37
C GLY A 119 16.77 -1.51 3.05
N LYS A 120 17.75 -1.46 2.15
CA LYS A 120 18.58 -2.60 1.73
C LYS A 120 20.05 -2.25 1.78
N ASN A 121 20.89 -3.24 2.11
CA ASN A 121 22.33 -3.12 1.95
C ASN A 121 22.69 -3.32 0.47
N VAL A 122 23.47 -2.40 -0.08
CA VAL A 122 23.90 -2.44 -1.49
C VAL A 122 25.41 -2.23 -1.60
N LEU A 123 26.02 -2.81 -2.62
CA LEU A 123 27.41 -2.54 -2.96
C LEU A 123 27.50 -1.17 -3.66
N VAL A 124 28.29 -0.26 -3.09
CA VAL A 124 28.47 1.10 -3.61
C VAL A 124 29.90 1.27 -4.11
N GLY A 125 30.05 1.90 -5.28
CA GLY A 125 31.34 2.33 -5.81
C GLY A 125 31.41 3.85 -5.86
N PHE A 126 32.44 4.44 -5.26
CA PHE A 126 32.68 5.87 -5.28
C PHE A 126 33.56 6.24 -6.47
N VAL A 127 32.94 6.42 -7.64
CA VAL A 127 33.63 6.77 -8.89
C VAL A 127 32.82 7.82 -9.65
N SER A 128 33.48 8.76 -10.32
CA SER A 128 32.83 9.62 -11.32
C SER A 128 32.55 8.80 -12.57
N PHE A 129 31.33 8.91 -13.12
CA PHE A 129 30.91 8.10 -14.26
C PHE A 129 30.21 8.97 -15.30
N ASP A 130 30.97 9.39 -16.32
CA ASP A 130 30.50 10.12 -17.52
C ASP A 130 29.52 11.29 -17.25
N GLY A 131 29.64 11.93 -16.08
CA GLY A 131 28.76 13.04 -15.67
C GLY A 131 27.35 12.63 -15.24
N PHE A 132 26.98 11.35 -15.28
CA PHE A 132 25.66 10.88 -14.84
C PHE A 132 25.47 10.98 -13.32
N ASN A 133 26.57 11.04 -12.56
CA ASN A 133 26.57 11.31 -11.13
C ASN A 133 27.05 12.74 -10.80
N PHE A 134 26.72 13.70 -11.65
CA PHE A 134 26.99 15.12 -11.38
C PHE A 134 26.18 15.59 -10.16
N GLU A 135 26.83 16.36 -9.29
CA GLU A 135 26.29 16.83 -7.99
C GLU A 135 25.74 15.68 -7.13
N ASP A 136 24.42 15.67 -6.87
CA ASP A 136 23.75 14.70 -5.99
C ASP A 136 23.05 13.58 -6.78
N ALA A 137 23.30 13.48 -8.10
CA ALA A 137 22.73 12.41 -8.91
C ALA A 137 23.36 11.04 -8.57
N ILE A 138 22.51 10.02 -8.41
CA ILE A 138 22.92 8.65 -8.08
C ILE A 138 22.65 7.75 -9.28
N ILE A 139 23.67 6.99 -9.67
CA ILE A 139 23.55 5.95 -10.69
C ILE A 139 23.22 4.63 -10.00
N VAL A 140 22.19 3.96 -10.48
CA VAL A 140 21.75 2.66 -9.95
C VAL A 140 21.91 1.57 -10.99
N SER A 141 22.31 0.38 -10.55
CA SER A 141 22.34 -0.79 -11.43
C SER A 141 20.92 -1.27 -11.71
N GLU A 142 20.64 -1.58 -12.98
CA GLU A 142 19.38 -2.24 -13.40
C GLU A 142 19.10 -3.54 -12.62
N LYS A 143 20.16 -4.20 -12.12
CA LYS A 143 20.04 -5.40 -11.27
C LYS A 143 19.19 -5.16 -10.02
N LEU A 144 19.19 -3.94 -9.46
CA LEU A 144 18.39 -3.59 -8.30
C LEU A 144 16.89 -3.61 -8.62
N CYS A 145 16.51 -3.21 -9.83
CA CYS A 145 15.13 -3.30 -10.31
C CYS A 145 14.74 -4.76 -10.56
N LYS A 146 15.61 -5.54 -11.23
CA LYS A 146 15.37 -6.97 -11.51
C LYS A 146 15.18 -7.83 -10.26
N ASN A 147 15.79 -7.45 -9.14
CA ASN A 147 15.73 -8.20 -7.89
C ASN A 147 14.62 -7.74 -6.92
N ASP A 148 13.84 -6.73 -7.30
CA ASP A 148 12.88 -6.03 -6.42
C ASP A 148 13.52 -5.53 -5.12
N SER A 149 14.73 -4.97 -5.21
CA SER A 149 15.47 -4.53 -4.01
C SER A 149 14.83 -3.32 -3.33
N PHE A 150 14.33 -2.36 -4.10
CA PHE A 150 13.72 -1.11 -3.61
C PHE A 150 12.22 -1.01 -3.96
N THR A 151 11.55 -2.15 -4.12
CA THR A 151 10.11 -2.19 -4.43
C THR A 151 9.28 -2.01 -3.17
N SER A 152 8.33 -1.07 -3.19
CA SER A 152 7.33 -0.83 -2.13
C SER A 152 5.91 -1.10 -2.63
N ILE A 153 4.97 -1.28 -1.71
CA ILE A 153 3.54 -1.41 -2.02
C ILE A 153 2.84 -0.17 -1.47
N HIS A 154 2.04 0.46 -2.32
CA HIS A 154 1.20 1.60 -1.97
C HIS A 154 -0.27 1.21 -2.16
N ILE A 155 -1.11 1.64 -1.21
CA ILE A 155 -2.55 1.38 -1.22
C ILE A 155 -3.23 2.74 -1.17
N ASP A 156 -3.93 3.07 -2.25
CA ASP A 156 -4.76 4.27 -2.35
C ASP A 156 -6.23 3.89 -2.14
N GLU A 157 -6.94 4.69 -1.35
CA GLU A 157 -8.37 4.56 -1.12
C GLU A 157 -9.11 5.61 -1.96
N PHE A 158 -10.02 5.15 -2.83
CA PHE A 158 -10.89 6.01 -3.63
C PHE A 158 -12.32 5.83 -3.15
N THR A 159 -12.92 6.90 -2.65
CA THR A 159 -14.29 6.88 -2.13
C THR A 159 -15.25 7.53 -3.12
N ALA A 160 -16.38 6.86 -3.34
CA ALA A 160 -17.51 7.39 -4.08
C ALA A 160 -18.75 7.30 -3.21
N GLU A 161 -19.52 8.39 -3.15
CA GLU A 161 -20.75 8.47 -2.39
C GLU A 161 -21.94 8.70 -3.33
N VAL A 162 -23.04 8.05 -2.99
CA VAL A 162 -24.36 8.25 -3.56
C VAL A 162 -25.14 9.18 -2.66
N ARG A 163 -25.72 10.23 -3.24
CA ARG A 163 -26.53 11.21 -2.50
C ARG A 163 -27.94 11.30 -3.08
N GLU A 164 -28.89 11.66 -2.23
CA GLU A 164 -30.24 11.97 -2.68
C GLU A 164 -30.29 13.44 -3.09
N THR A 165 -30.67 13.69 -4.34
CA THR A 165 -30.79 15.04 -4.89
C THR A 165 -32.26 15.40 -5.06
N ARG A 166 -32.56 16.69 -5.29
CA ARG A 166 -33.94 17.13 -5.57
C ARG A 166 -34.52 16.53 -6.86
N LEU A 167 -33.66 16.08 -7.78
CA LEU A 167 -34.04 15.53 -9.07
C LEU A 167 -34.21 14.01 -9.03
N GLY A 168 -33.78 13.37 -7.94
CA GLY A 168 -33.85 11.93 -7.76
C GLY A 168 -32.65 11.40 -6.96
N LYS A 169 -32.67 10.10 -6.72
CA LYS A 169 -31.60 9.39 -6.02
C LYS A 169 -30.48 9.06 -7.02
N GLU A 170 -29.23 9.35 -6.65
CA GLU A 170 -28.09 8.80 -7.39
C GLU A 170 -28.03 7.27 -7.17
N GLU A 171 -27.55 6.53 -8.16
CA GLU A 171 -27.45 5.07 -8.06
C GLU A 171 -26.10 4.58 -8.57
N PHE A 172 -25.60 3.52 -7.92
CA PHE A 172 -24.49 2.75 -8.46
C PHE A 172 -25.04 1.70 -9.42
N THR A 173 -24.50 1.67 -10.63
CA THR A 173 -24.91 0.71 -11.65
C THR A 173 -23.77 0.48 -12.64
N CYS A 174 -23.75 -0.70 -13.25
CA CYS A 174 -22.87 -1.03 -14.36
C CYS A 174 -23.38 -0.49 -15.70
N ASP A 175 -24.63 -0.05 -15.77
CA ASP A 175 -25.22 0.54 -16.97
C ASP A 175 -24.97 2.06 -16.99
N ILE A 176 -23.82 2.45 -17.54
CA ILE A 176 -23.43 3.85 -17.67
C ILE A 176 -23.64 4.30 -19.13
N PRO A 177 -24.50 5.28 -19.38
CA PRO A 177 -24.84 5.65 -20.74
C PRO A 177 -23.71 6.46 -21.39
N ASN A 178 -23.59 6.31 -22.71
CA ASN A 178 -22.49 6.87 -23.52
C ASN A 178 -21.10 6.31 -23.19
N VAL A 179 -21.01 5.21 -22.43
CA VAL A 179 -19.76 4.50 -22.16
C VAL A 179 -19.77 3.18 -22.94
N SER A 180 -18.64 2.85 -23.58
CA SER A 180 -18.49 1.59 -24.32
C SER A 180 -18.50 0.38 -23.38
N GLU A 181 -19.08 -0.75 -23.80
CA GLU A 181 -19.06 -2.01 -23.05
C GLU A 181 -17.64 -2.45 -22.65
N LYS A 182 -16.64 -2.15 -23.48
CA LYS A 182 -15.22 -2.45 -23.20
C LYS A 182 -14.72 -1.75 -21.93
N ALA A 183 -15.20 -0.56 -21.63
CA ALA A 183 -14.82 0.18 -20.41
C ALA A 183 -15.58 -0.35 -19.18
N LEU A 184 -16.79 -0.87 -19.37
CA LEU A 184 -17.65 -1.41 -18.30
C LEU A 184 -17.34 -2.87 -17.96
N ARG A 185 -16.57 -3.58 -18.79
CA ARG A 185 -16.25 -5.01 -18.62
C ARG A 185 -15.66 -5.40 -17.25
N ASN A 186 -15.06 -4.43 -16.56
CA ASN A 186 -14.40 -4.61 -15.28
C ASN A 186 -15.35 -4.47 -14.08
N LEU A 187 -16.56 -3.94 -14.30
CA LEU A 187 -17.56 -3.73 -13.27
C LEU A 187 -18.35 -5.02 -12.99
N ASP A 188 -18.81 -5.14 -11.76
CA ASP A 188 -19.77 -6.15 -11.32
C ASP A 188 -21.22 -5.67 -11.52
N GLU A 189 -22.19 -6.48 -11.08
CA GLU A 189 -23.62 -6.19 -11.20
C GLU A 189 -24.04 -4.93 -10.42
N TYR A 190 -23.27 -4.54 -9.40
CA TYR A 190 -23.51 -3.36 -8.57
C TYR A 190 -22.80 -2.10 -9.09
N GLY A 191 -22.08 -2.18 -10.21
CA GLY A 191 -21.31 -1.07 -10.76
C GLY A 191 -19.99 -0.82 -10.05
N VAL A 192 -19.44 -1.80 -9.32
CA VAL A 192 -18.14 -1.71 -8.64
C VAL A 192 -17.11 -2.58 -9.37
N VAL A 193 -15.87 -2.11 -9.47
CA VAL A 193 -14.78 -2.90 -10.07
C VAL A 193 -14.55 -4.20 -9.32
N ARG A 194 -14.39 -5.31 -10.06
CA ARG A 194 -14.14 -6.63 -9.46
C ARG A 194 -12.76 -6.70 -8.81
N GLU A 195 -12.68 -7.35 -7.66
CA GLU A 195 -11.42 -7.60 -6.97
C GLU A 195 -10.43 -8.37 -7.86
N GLY A 196 -9.16 -7.96 -7.84
CA GLY A 196 -8.11 -8.56 -8.67
C GLY A 196 -8.03 -8.00 -10.10
N THR A 197 -8.89 -7.05 -10.47
CA THR A 197 -8.81 -6.38 -11.78
C THR A 197 -7.61 -5.44 -11.85
N ARG A 198 -6.83 -5.53 -12.94
CA ARG A 198 -5.80 -4.55 -13.24
C ARG A 198 -6.44 -3.31 -13.87
N VAL A 199 -6.28 -2.17 -13.21
CA VAL A 199 -6.79 -0.88 -13.66
C VAL A 199 -5.66 0.03 -14.14
N CYS A 200 -5.97 0.88 -15.10
CA CYS A 200 -5.11 1.94 -15.62
C CYS A 200 -5.76 3.31 -15.43
N PRO A 201 -4.97 4.41 -15.52
CA PRO A 201 -5.53 5.75 -15.48
C PRO A 201 -6.65 5.92 -16.53
N GLY A 202 -7.84 6.34 -16.07
CA GLY A 202 -9.03 6.50 -16.91
C GLY A 202 -10.01 5.32 -16.87
N ASP A 203 -9.65 4.19 -16.25
CA ASP A 203 -10.59 3.10 -16.03
C ASP A 203 -11.62 3.47 -14.95
N ILE A 204 -12.86 2.97 -15.12
CA ILE A 204 -13.97 3.22 -14.21
C ILE A 204 -13.87 2.25 -13.03
N LEU A 205 -13.71 2.80 -11.81
CA LEU A 205 -13.68 2.01 -10.57
C LEU A 205 -15.09 1.79 -10.01
N VAL A 206 -15.92 2.82 -10.08
CA VAL A 206 -17.31 2.80 -9.61
C VAL A 206 -18.17 3.53 -10.63
N GLY A 207 -19.16 2.84 -11.17
CA GLY A 207 -20.20 3.40 -12.02
C GLY A 207 -21.25 4.07 -11.17
N LYS A 208 -21.36 5.40 -11.27
CA LYS A 208 -22.39 6.19 -10.60
C LYS A 208 -23.14 7.00 -11.64
N VAL A 209 -24.46 7.00 -11.53
CA VAL A 209 -25.31 7.70 -12.48
C VAL A 209 -26.23 8.67 -11.74
N VAL A 210 -26.36 9.88 -12.28
CA VAL A 210 -27.04 11.00 -11.62
C VAL A 210 -28.28 11.40 -12.44
N PRO A 211 -29.47 11.48 -11.81
CA PRO A 211 -30.68 11.90 -12.49
C PRO A 211 -30.57 13.37 -12.92
N LYS A 212 -30.93 13.67 -14.18
CA LYS A 212 -30.88 15.02 -14.76
C LYS A 212 -32.27 15.57 -15.07
N SER A 213 -32.42 16.88 -15.00
CA SER A 213 -33.66 17.56 -15.38
C SER A 213 -33.82 17.64 -16.91
N LYS A 214 -35.02 17.36 -17.43
CA LYS A 214 -35.36 17.45 -18.87
C LYS A 214 -35.17 18.85 -19.47
N THR A 215 -35.14 19.89 -18.65
CA THR A 215 -34.93 21.28 -19.10
C THR A 215 -33.49 21.58 -19.52
N GLU A 216 -32.51 20.80 -19.07
CA GLU A 216 -31.07 21.05 -19.29
C GLU A 216 -30.51 20.41 -20.57
N LEU A 217 -31.33 19.67 -21.33
CA LEU A 217 -30.88 19.11 -22.61
C LEU A 217 -30.61 20.22 -23.63
N THR A 218 -29.45 20.16 -24.26
CA THR A 218 -29.08 21.05 -25.37
C THR A 218 -30.08 20.91 -26.54
N PRO A 219 -30.30 21.95 -27.37
CA PRO A 219 -31.17 21.85 -28.54
C PRO A 219 -30.82 20.67 -29.46
N GLU A 220 -29.53 20.36 -29.59
CA GLU A 220 -28.99 19.21 -30.33
C GLU A 220 -29.40 17.87 -29.71
N GLU A 221 -29.31 17.73 -28.38
CA GLU A 221 -29.77 16.55 -27.65
C GLU A 221 -31.30 16.39 -27.72
N LYS A 222 -32.05 17.49 -27.68
CA LYS A 222 -33.51 17.49 -27.87
C LYS A 222 -33.90 17.01 -29.27
N LEU A 223 -33.16 17.43 -30.30
CA LEU A 223 -33.37 17.00 -31.67
C LEU A 223 -33.05 15.50 -31.84
N LEU A 224 -31.92 15.04 -31.29
CA LEU A 224 -31.55 13.62 -31.27
C LEU A 224 -32.63 12.77 -30.57
N HIS A 225 -33.12 13.22 -29.41
CA HIS A 225 -34.18 12.54 -28.68
C HIS A 225 -35.50 12.50 -29.47
N ALA A 226 -35.84 13.56 -30.22
CA ALA A 226 -37.04 13.60 -31.05
C ALA A 226 -36.95 12.67 -32.27
N ILE A 227 -35.75 12.47 -32.82
CA ILE A 227 -35.51 11.62 -34.00
C ILE A 227 -35.38 10.14 -33.63
N PHE A 228 -34.66 9.82 -32.55
CA PHE A 228 -34.34 8.44 -32.18
C PHE A 228 -35.29 7.83 -31.13
N GLY A 229 -36.19 8.61 -30.53
CA GLY A 229 -37.14 8.12 -29.53
C GLY A 229 -36.46 7.60 -28.25
N ARG A 230 -37.25 7.02 -27.34
CA ARG A 230 -36.90 6.58 -25.97
C ARG A 230 -35.85 5.44 -25.88
N ALA A 231 -34.71 5.56 -26.55
CA ALA A 231 -33.64 4.56 -26.57
C ALA A 231 -32.46 4.91 -25.64
N GLY A 232 -32.72 5.69 -24.58
CA GLY A 232 -31.72 6.05 -23.57
C GLY A 232 -32.39 6.80 -22.44
N GLU A 233 -32.95 6.07 -21.47
CA GLU A 233 -33.62 6.66 -20.31
C GLU A 233 -32.62 7.30 -19.33
N ASP A 234 -32.85 8.59 -19.08
CA ASP A 234 -32.86 9.33 -17.80
C ASP A 234 -31.72 9.24 -16.79
N VAL A 235 -30.54 8.74 -17.15
CA VAL A 235 -29.38 8.85 -16.26
C VAL A 235 -28.13 9.13 -17.10
N LYS A 236 -27.19 9.96 -16.63
CA LYS A 236 -25.87 10.19 -17.25
C LYS A 236 -24.80 10.21 -16.17
#